data_AF-A0A1N6Z5P0-F1
#
_entry.id   AF-A0A1N6Z5P0-F1
#
_cell.length_a   1.000
_cell.length_b   1.000
_cell.length_c   1.000
_cell.angle_alpha   90.00
_cell.angle_beta   90.00
_cell.angle_gamma   90.00
#
_symmetry.space_group_name_H-M   'P 1'
#
loop_
_entity.id
_entity.type
_entity.pdbx_description
1 polymer ?
#
loop_
_entity_poly.entity_id
_entity_poly.type
_entity_poly.pdbx_seq_one_letter_code
_entity_poly.pdbx_strand_id
1 'polypeptide(L)'
;MASVETEHSGIMLGRNLALSKRLLGLAFLVFVLTFLAHTPPEVSPTSFIFGLDIRILALLVVVPALVAAYWNDGLLICLALAAAPALGFFLPLGLFNLVYPSSSVGMALLTGLAVALVFGVPAYVVGAGARWLVSWIRN
;
A
#
# COMPACT_ATOMS: atom_id res chain seq x y z
N MET A 1 -18.60 5.12 -27.05
CA MET A 1 -18.39 4.17 -25.95
C MET A 1 -16.91 4.00 -25.58
N ALA A 2 -15.95 4.03 -26.52
CA ALA A 2 -14.51 3.94 -26.23
C ALA A 2 -13.91 5.08 -25.35
N SER A 3 -14.58 6.24 -25.26
CA SER A 3 -14.11 7.38 -24.44
C SER A 3 -14.33 7.21 -22.93
N VAL A 4 -15.34 6.42 -22.52
CA VAL A 4 -15.68 6.25 -21.10
C VAL A 4 -14.78 5.22 -20.42
N GLU A 5 -14.43 4.13 -21.12
CA GLU A 5 -13.52 3.09 -20.62
C GLU A 5 -12.09 3.61 -20.44
N THR A 6 -11.66 4.52 -21.32
CA THR A 6 -10.34 5.15 -21.25
C THR A 6 -10.23 6.12 -20.06
N GLU A 7 -11.28 6.90 -19.77
CA GLU A 7 -11.32 7.76 -18.57
C GLU A 7 -11.34 6.95 -17.27
N HIS A 8 -12.17 5.91 -17.17
CA HIS A 8 -12.23 5.06 -15.97
C HIS A 8 -10.92 4.32 -15.71
N SER A 9 -10.29 3.81 -16.78
CA SER A 9 -8.99 3.14 -16.68
C SER A 9 -7.89 4.08 -16.21
N GLY A 10 -7.93 5.34 -16.65
CA GLY A 10 -6.98 6.38 -16.24
C GLY A 10 -7.08 6.73 -14.76
N ILE A 11 -8.30 6.80 -14.20
CA ILE A 11 -8.53 7.06 -12.77
C ILE A 11 -8.11 5.86 -11.91
N MET A 12 -8.40 4.64 -12.37
CA MET A 12 -8.10 3.43 -11.60
C MET A 12 -6.61 3.07 -11.61
N LEU A 13 -6.01 2.97 -12.80
CA LEU A 13 -4.63 2.48 -12.98
C LEU A 13 -3.60 3.60 -13.06
N GLY A 14 -4.03 4.84 -13.28
CA GLY A 14 -3.17 5.99 -13.51
C GLY A 14 -2.89 6.21 -14.99
N ARG A 15 -2.22 7.33 -15.28
CA ARG A 15 -1.97 7.82 -16.65
C ARG A 15 -0.92 7.03 -17.42
N ASN A 16 0.00 6.36 -16.72
CA ASN A 16 1.10 5.62 -17.34
C ASN A 16 1.13 4.17 -16.84
N LEU A 17 0.63 3.25 -17.69
CA LEU A 17 0.58 1.82 -17.37
C LEU A 17 1.94 1.18 -17.09
N ALA A 18 3.02 1.65 -17.75
CA ALA A 18 4.36 1.13 -17.50
C ALA A 18 4.85 1.50 -16.09
N LEU A 19 4.51 2.72 -15.64
CA LEU A 19 4.77 3.18 -14.28
C LEU A 19 3.92 2.39 -13.28
N SER A 20 2.62 2.21 -13.56
CA SER A 20 1.71 1.39 -12.73
C SER A 20 2.26 -0.02 -12.49
N LYS A 21 2.78 -0.68 -13.53
CA LYS A 21 3.41 -2.01 -13.40
C LYS A 21 4.63 -2.01 -12.49
N ARG A 22 5.51 -1.00 -12.61
CA ARG A 22 6.69 -0.87 -11.75
C ARG A 22 6.30 -0.63 -10.30
N LEU A 23 5.32 0.23 -10.04
CA LEU A 23 4.81 0.49 -8.70
C LEU A 23 4.11 -0.72 -8.10
N LEU A 24 3.40 -1.50 -8.91
CA LEU A 24 2.78 -2.74 -8.45
C LEU A 24 3.86 -3.80 -8.10
N GLY A 25 4.93 -3.88 -8.89
CA GLY A 25 6.10 -4.70 -8.56
C GLY A 25 6.77 -4.24 -7.26
N LEU A 26 6.88 -2.94 -7.04
CA LEU A 26 7.38 -2.38 -5.78
C LEU A 26 6.45 -2.72 -4.62
N ALA A 27 5.13 -2.59 -4.79
CA ALA A 27 4.15 -2.98 -3.77
C ALA A 27 4.29 -4.46 -3.41
N PHE A 28 4.40 -5.34 -4.41
CA PHE A 28 4.64 -6.76 -4.17
C PHE A 28 5.93 -7.01 -3.40
N LEU A 29 7.04 -6.36 -3.78
CA LEU A 29 8.31 -6.47 -3.08
C LEU A 29 8.19 -6.01 -1.61
N VAL A 30 7.55 -4.86 -1.38
CA VAL A 30 7.32 -4.31 -0.02
C VAL A 30 6.46 -5.24 0.81
N PHE A 31 5.43 -5.86 0.22
CA PHE A 31 4.62 -6.87 0.90
C PHE A 31 5.48 -8.05 1.34
N VAL A 32 6.27 -8.64 0.44
CA VAL A 32 7.12 -9.80 0.74
C VAL A 32 8.13 -9.45 1.83
N LEU A 33 8.81 -8.30 1.73
CA LEU A 33 9.78 -7.86 2.72
C LEU A 33 9.15 -7.64 4.08
N THR A 34 8.00 -6.96 4.14
CA THR A 34 7.28 -6.73 5.41
C THR A 34 6.78 -8.04 6.01
N PHE A 35 6.25 -8.93 5.19
CA PHE A 35 5.78 -10.26 5.62
C PHE A 35 6.91 -11.08 6.23
N LEU A 36 8.04 -11.20 5.54
CA LEU A 36 9.20 -11.95 6.02
C LEU A 36 9.79 -11.32 7.29
N ALA A 37 9.81 -9.99 7.39
CA ALA A 37 10.31 -9.28 8.57
C ALA A 37 9.45 -9.54 9.83
N HIS A 38 8.16 -9.81 9.68
CA HIS A 38 7.23 -10.12 10.78
C HIS A 38 6.93 -11.61 10.91
N THR A 39 7.58 -12.44 10.11
CA THR A 39 7.47 -13.89 10.20
C THR A 39 8.38 -14.39 11.32
N PRO A 40 7.90 -15.31 12.18
CA PRO A 40 8.68 -15.80 13.32
C PRO A 40 9.97 -16.52 12.90
N PRO A 41 11.03 -16.44 13.71
CA PRO A 41 12.31 -17.05 13.40
C PRO A 41 12.26 -18.59 13.36
N GLU A 42 11.25 -19.22 13.96
CA GLU A 42 11.08 -20.69 13.90
C GLU A 42 10.74 -21.18 12.48
N VAL A 43 10.18 -20.31 11.64
CA VAL A 43 9.74 -20.63 10.28
C VAL A 43 10.47 -19.80 9.21
N SER A 44 11.33 -18.87 9.62
CA SER A 44 12.12 -18.03 8.74
C SER A 44 13.56 -17.87 9.26
N PRO A 45 14.59 -18.12 8.43
CA PRO A 45 15.99 -17.99 8.86
C PRO A 45 16.42 -16.52 9.10
N THR A 46 15.58 -15.54 8.75
CA THR A 46 15.88 -14.12 8.91
C THR A 46 15.23 -13.56 10.18
N SER A 47 16.03 -13.38 11.23
CA SER A 47 15.62 -12.59 12.40
C SER A 47 15.83 -11.10 12.09
N PHE A 48 14.76 -10.38 11.73
CA PHE A 48 14.83 -8.93 11.54
C PHE A 48 14.68 -8.19 12.88
N ILE A 49 15.60 -7.25 13.13
CA ILE A 49 15.71 -6.50 14.40
C ILE A 49 14.60 -5.43 14.55
N PHE A 50 13.89 -5.07 13.46
CA PHE A 50 12.97 -3.94 13.47
C PHE A 50 11.71 -4.13 14.31
N GLY A 51 11.42 -5.34 14.80
CA GLY A 51 10.29 -5.59 15.68
C GLY A 51 8.96 -5.06 15.11
N LEU A 52 7.96 -4.94 15.99
CA LEU A 52 6.60 -4.54 15.64
C LEU A 52 6.47 -2.99 15.66
N ASP A 53 7.33 -2.27 14.94
CA ASP A 53 7.33 -0.79 14.94
C ASP A 53 6.25 -0.21 14.00
N ILE A 54 5.14 0.21 14.61
CA ILE A 54 3.99 0.83 13.94
C ILE A 54 4.36 2.14 13.22
N ARG A 55 5.40 2.86 13.67
CA ARG A 55 5.82 4.13 13.04
C ARG A 55 6.43 3.87 11.68
N ILE A 56 7.28 2.84 11.58
CA ILE A 56 7.88 2.39 10.32
C ILE A 56 6.79 1.92 9.36
N LEU A 57 5.82 1.15 9.87
CA LEU A 57 4.64 0.74 9.10
C LEU A 57 3.87 1.95 8.55
N ALA A 58 3.56 2.94 9.39
CA ALA A 58 2.83 4.14 8.97
C ALA A 58 3.56 4.89 7.85
N LEU A 59 4.88 5.03 7.95
CA LEU A 59 5.70 5.64 6.88
C LEU A 59 5.65 4.83 5.58
N LEU A 60 5.78 3.51 5.66
CA LEU A 60 5.72 2.59 4.52
C LEU A 60 4.35 2.58 3.83
N VAL A 61 3.27 2.72 4.58
CA VAL A 61 1.91 2.78 4.02
C VAL A 61 1.65 4.12 3.32
N VAL A 62 2.09 5.24 3.92
CA VAL A 62 1.70 6.59 3.47
C VAL A 62 2.63 7.14 2.39
N VAL A 63 3.94 7.06 2.58
CA VAL A 63 4.91 7.76 1.71
C VAL A 63 4.89 7.22 0.28
N PRO A 64 4.98 5.90 0.03
CA PRO A 64 4.95 5.37 -1.34
C PRO A 64 3.62 5.66 -2.04
N ALA A 65 2.49 5.58 -1.32
CA ALA A 65 1.18 5.89 -1.87
C ALA A 65 1.07 7.37 -2.28
N LEU A 66 1.57 8.31 -1.48
CA LEU A 66 1.60 9.74 -1.83
C LEU A 66 2.48 10.02 -3.06
N VAL A 67 3.69 9.44 -3.11
CA VAL A 67 4.59 9.61 -4.26
C VAL A 67 3.97 9.03 -5.53
N ALA A 68 3.38 7.83 -5.43
CA ALA A 68 2.69 7.19 -6.54
C ALA A 68 1.46 7.99 -7.01
N ALA A 69 0.69 8.55 -6.08
CA ALA A 69 -0.41 9.45 -6.39
C ALA A 69 0.12 10.65 -7.17
N TYR A 70 1.17 11.33 -6.68
CA TYR A 70 1.75 12.50 -7.36
C TYR A 70 2.35 12.20 -8.75
N TRP A 71 2.83 10.98 -9.03
CA TRP A 71 3.39 10.64 -10.35
C TRP A 71 2.43 9.96 -11.33
N ASN A 72 1.48 9.16 -10.85
CA ASN A 72 0.65 8.33 -11.72
C ASN A 72 -0.87 8.60 -11.62
N ASP A 73 -1.39 9.18 -10.53
CA ASP A 73 -2.85 9.38 -10.25
C ASP A 73 -3.67 8.08 -10.36
N GLY A 74 -3.12 6.91 -10.02
CA GLY A 74 -3.88 5.65 -10.03
C GLY A 74 -4.39 5.29 -8.64
N LEU A 75 -5.71 5.32 -8.43
CA LEU A 75 -6.32 4.97 -7.13
C LEU A 75 -5.94 3.54 -6.71
N LEU A 76 -6.04 2.57 -7.62
CA LEU A 76 -5.70 1.17 -7.32
C LEU A 76 -4.23 1.00 -6.96
N ILE A 77 -3.36 1.81 -7.55
CA ILE A 77 -1.92 1.77 -7.26
C ILE A 77 -1.64 2.35 -5.88
N CYS A 78 -2.32 3.43 -5.49
CA CYS A 78 -2.20 3.99 -4.15
C CYS A 78 -2.71 2.99 -3.10
N LEU A 79 -3.85 2.34 -3.37
CA LEU A 79 -4.39 1.29 -2.51
C LEU A 79 -3.45 0.09 -2.43
N ALA A 80 -2.88 -0.38 -3.55
CA ALA A 80 -1.95 -1.50 -3.56
C ALA A 80 -0.67 -1.19 -2.77
N LEU A 81 -0.12 0.01 -2.92
CA LEU A 81 1.08 0.45 -2.19
C LEU A 81 0.82 0.65 -0.69
N ALA A 82 -0.39 1.05 -0.30
CA ALA A 82 -0.79 1.12 1.10
C ALA A 82 -1.09 -0.27 1.68
N ALA A 83 -1.74 -1.14 0.89
CA ALA A 83 -2.12 -2.49 1.28
C ALA A 83 -0.90 -3.41 1.43
N ALA A 84 0.12 -3.27 0.60
CA ALA A 84 1.30 -4.12 0.65
C ALA A 84 1.98 -4.19 2.03
N PRO A 85 2.45 -3.09 2.63
CA PRO A 85 3.03 -3.11 3.96
C PRO A 85 1.99 -3.40 5.04
N ALA A 86 0.75 -2.93 4.92
CA ALA A 86 -0.30 -3.22 5.89
C ALA A 86 -0.61 -4.73 5.99
N LEU A 87 -0.85 -5.39 4.85
CA LEU A 87 -1.08 -6.83 4.79
C LEU A 87 0.18 -7.61 5.16
N GLY A 88 1.36 -7.17 4.71
CA GLY A 88 2.63 -7.78 5.11
C GLY A 88 2.86 -7.73 6.62
N PHE A 89 2.32 -6.72 7.31
CA PHE A 89 2.41 -6.59 8.76
C PHE A 89 1.35 -7.42 9.49
N PHE A 90 0.08 -7.25 9.16
CA PHE A 90 -1.03 -7.87 9.92
C PHE A 90 -1.18 -9.37 9.63
N LEU A 91 -0.92 -9.81 8.40
CA LEU A 91 -1.15 -11.21 8.01
C LEU A 91 -0.30 -12.21 8.82
N PRO A 92 1.02 -11.99 9.04
CA PRO A 92 1.81 -12.82 9.95
C PRO A 92 1.25 -12.88 11.37
N LEU A 93 0.70 -11.77 11.90
CA LEU A 93 0.14 -11.75 13.26
C LEU A 93 -1.03 -12.73 13.41
N GLY A 94 -1.88 -12.80 12.38
CA GLY A 94 -3.01 -13.74 12.34
C GLY A 94 -2.60 -15.18 12.00
N LEU A 95 -1.62 -15.36 11.10
CA LEU A 95 -1.16 -16.70 10.69
C LEU A 95 -0.41 -17.42 11.81
N PHE A 96 0.39 -16.68 12.58
CA PHE A 96 1.28 -17.26 13.59
C PHE A 96 0.84 -16.95 15.03
N ASN A 97 -0.35 -16.35 15.21
CA ASN A 97 -0.90 -15.99 16.53
C ASN A 97 0.06 -15.16 17.40
N LEU A 98 0.67 -14.12 16.81
CA LEU A 98 1.77 -13.36 17.44
C LEU A 98 1.31 -12.30 18.45
N VAL A 99 0.00 -12.11 18.61
CA VAL A 99 -0.58 -11.10 19.50
C VAL A 99 -1.64 -11.77 20.38
N TYR A 100 -1.70 -11.39 21.66
CA TYR A 100 -2.75 -11.83 22.58
C TYR A 100 -3.73 -10.68 22.88
N PRO A 101 -5.06 -10.90 22.78
CA PRO A 101 -5.72 -12.13 22.33
C PRO A 101 -5.48 -12.42 20.84
N SER A 102 -5.43 -13.71 20.48
CA SER A 102 -5.13 -14.16 19.12
C SER A 102 -6.16 -13.64 18.10
N SER A 103 -5.70 -12.90 17.09
CA SER A 103 -6.53 -12.47 15.96
C SER A 103 -6.66 -13.59 14.93
N SER A 104 -7.87 -13.87 14.45
CA SER A 104 -8.03 -14.78 13.31
C SER A 104 -7.38 -14.20 12.04
N VAL A 105 -6.98 -15.07 11.11
CA VAL A 105 -6.42 -14.66 9.80
C VAL A 105 -7.37 -13.72 9.05
N GLY A 106 -8.68 -14.00 9.12
CA GLY A 106 -9.70 -13.12 8.53
C GLY A 106 -9.70 -11.72 9.12
N MET A 107 -9.56 -11.59 10.45
CA MET A 107 -9.47 -10.28 11.10
C MET A 107 -8.19 -9.55 10.73
N ALA A 108 -7.06 -10.24 10.69
CA ALA A 108 -5.79 -9.66 10.25
C ALA A 108 -5.86 -9.10 8.81
N LEU A 109 -6.48 -9.84 7.89
CA LEU A 109 -6.73 -9.38 6.52
C LEU A 109 -7.62 -8.14 6.49
N LEU A 110 -8.75 -8.18 7.23
CA LEU A 110 -9.67 -7.05 7.31
C LEU A 110 -9.01 -5.80 7.88
N THR A 111 -8.19 -5.94 8.93
CA THR A 111 -7.44 -4.82 9.51
C THR A 111 -6.43 -4.25 8.51
N GLY A 112 -5.66 -5.10 7.82
CA GLY A 112 -4.72 -4.64 6.79
C GLY A 112 -5.41 -3.92 5.64
N LEU A 113 -6.55 -4.42 5.16
CA LEU A 113 -7.36 -3.76 4.13
C LEU A 113 -7.97 -2.45 4.62
N ALA A 114 -8.48 -2.40 5.86
CA ALA A 114 -9.00 -1.18 6.45
C ALA A 114 -7.93 -0.10 6.55
N VAL A 115 -6.72 -0.45 7.01
CA VAL A 115 -5.56 0.44 7.03
C VAL A 115 -5.22 0.92 5.62
N ALA A 116 -5.19 0.01 4.64
CA ALA A 116 -4.94 0.37 3.24
C ALA A 116 -5.96 1.39 2.70
N LEU A 117 -7.24 1.24 3.04
CA LEU A 117 -8.28 2.18 2.65
C LEU A 117 -8.12 3.53 3.35
N VAL A 118 -7.90 3.52 4.67
CA VAL A 118 -7.74 4.73 5.50
C VAL A 118 -6.58 5.58 5.04
N PHE A 119 -5.47 4.99 4.59
CA PHE A 119 -4.30 5.75 4.15
C PHE A 119 -4.19 5.90 2.63
N GLY A 120 -4.55 4.87 1.86
CA GLY A 120 -4.41 4.86 0.41
C GLY A 120 -5.39 5.80 -0.30
N VAL A 121 -6.64 5.91 0.17
CA VAL A 121 -7.63 6.84 -0.43
C VAL A 121 -7.23 8.30 -0.19
N PRO A 122 -6.92 8.75 1.04
CA PRO A 122 -6.46 10.11 1.25
C PRO A 122 -5.15 10.42 0.52
N ALA A 123 -4.21 9.47 0.45
CA ALA A 123 -2.98 9.66 -0.30
C ALA A 123 -3.24 9.92 -1.79
N TYR A 124 -4.19 9.18 -2.39
CA TYR A 124 -4.65 9.43 -3.74
C TYR A 124 -5.25 10.83 -3.89
N VAL A 125 -6.19 11.22 -3.02
CA VAL A 125 -6.85 12.54 -3.07
C VAL A 125 -5.83 13.67 -2.94
N VAL A 126 -4.89 13.56 -1.99
CA VAL A 126 -3.84 14.56 -1.75
C VAL A 126 -2.88 14.63 -2.94
N GLY A 127 -2.43 13.50 -3.48
CA GLY A 127 -1.50 13.50 -4.61
C GLY A 127 -2.11 14.04 -5.90
N ALA A 128 -3.35 13.65 -6.20
CA ALA A 128 -4.11 14.17 -7.34
C ALA A 128 -4.40 15.67 -7.19
N GLY A 129 -4.80 16.11 -5.98
CA GLY A 129 -5.03 17.52 -5.67
C GLY A 129 -3.76 18.37 -5.77
N ALA A 130 -2.63 17.88 -5.26
CA ALA A 130 -1.33 18.57 -5.35
C ALA A 130 -0.90 18.75 -6.80
N ARG A 131 -1.09 17.73 -7.65
CA ARG A 131 -0.79 17.84 -9.08
C ARG A 131 -1.68 18.87 -9.78
N TRP A 132 -2.98 18.84 -9.50
CA TRP A 132 -3.92 19.81 -10.03
C TRP A 132 -3.49 21.24 -9.68
N LEU A 133 -3.15 21.49 -8.41
CA LEU A 133 -2.67 22.80 -7.95
C LEU A 133 -1.40 23.25 -8.68
N VAL A 134 -0.42 22.35 -8.85
CA VAL A 134 0.82 22.65 -9.59
C VAL A 134 0.53 22.99 -11.05
N SER A 135 -0.42 22.29 -11.69
CA SER A 135 -0.80 22.60 -13.08
C SER A 135 -1.52 23.94 -13.21
N TRP A 136 -2.29 24.34 -12.20
CA TRP A 136 -2.99 25.62 -12.16
C TRP A 136 -2.02 26.80 -11.99
N ILE A 137 -1.02 26.68 -11.11
CA ILE A 137 -0.01 27.74 -10.87
C ILE A 137 0.89 27.97 -12.09
N ARG A 138 1.10 26.95 -12.93
CA ARG A 138 2.01 27.02 -14.09
C ARG A 138 1.36 27.57 -15.36
N ASN A 139 0.05 27.77 -15.36
CA ASN A 139 -0.72 28.39 -16.44
C ASN A 139 -1.02 29.86 -16.13
#